data_AF-A0AAV5ZQ53-F1
#
_entry.id   AF-A0AAV5ZQ53-F1
#
_cell.length_a   1.000
_cell.length_b   1.000
_cell.length_c   1.000
_cell.angle_alpha   90.00
_cell.angle_beta   90.00
_cell.angle_gamma   90.00
#
_symmetry.space_group_name_H-M   'P 1'
#
loop_
_entity.id
_entity.type
_entity.pdbx_description
1 polymer ?
#
loop_
_entity_poly.entity_id
_entity_poly.type
_entity_poly.pdbx_seq_one_letter_code
_entity_poly.pdbx_strand_id
1 'polypeptide(L)'
;MEDLPWTLFGSALGVGVVFGYVIQRGGFCLTRALSNAVLTRDGNVLRAYTLALLVAMVGVQLIEALGLVDIPLRPLRWLSNVVGGLLFGVGMILSGGCSGSTWYRVGEGAVGALVVLLGFAIGATTAGIGLLAPTRTLLQKPAITLADGAAPTLANVTGVSPWIVIAVLAVAGGIWLMRGPREPQHGKWPWPLTGAAVGVMIAVGWWASAFGDRPVGITFAANTGHLLTYPMVGYPNRVTWSMVMALGVPVGAFIAAWTTNQFNWKLPASGSLVKIFCGGLLMGAAALVAEGCNINQGLTNSATLALGSLLTFASMCAGAWATLWFLFLRKS
;
A
#
# COMPACT_ATOMS: atom_id res chain seq x y z
N MET A 1 -5.24 -8.74 33.51
CA MET A 1 -6.34 -9.26 32.67
C MET A 1 -5.67 -9.75 31.41
N GLU A 2 -5.55 -11.07 31.28
CA GLU A 2 -5.03 -11.73 30.08
C GLU A 2 -6.10 -11.58 29.00
N ASP A 3 -6.13 -10.42 28.35
CA ASP A 3 -7.09 -10.12 27.30
C ASP A 3 -6.71 -10.93 26.05
N LEU A 4 -7.26 -12.15 26.03
CA LEU A 4 -7.72 -12.93 24.89
C LEU A 4 -7.27 -12.40 23.51
N PRO A 5 -6.48 -13.18 22.74
CA PRO A 5 -6.05 -12.79 21.39
C PRO A 5 -7.21 -12.66 20.38
N TRP A 6 -8.45 -12.98 20.77
CA TRP A 6 -9.65 -12.85 19.92
C TRP A 6 -9.95 -11.42 19.47
N THR A 7 -9.63 -10.38 20.25
CA THR A 7 -9.85 -8.98 19.84
C THR A 7 -8.91 -8.58 18.70
N LEU A 8 -7.65 -9.04 18.77
CA LEU A 8 -6.66 -8.89 17.70
C LEU A 8 -7.11 -9.64 16.44
N PHE A 9 -7.47 -10.92 16.57
CA PHE A 9 -7.90 -11.71 15.41
C PHE A 9 -9.20 -11.17 14.80
N GLY A 10 -10.18 -10.83 15.63
CA GLY A 10 -11.48 -10.31 15.20
C GLY A 10 -11.37 -8.95 14.53
N SER A 11 -10.61 -8.01 15.10
CA SER A 11 -10.38 -6.70 14.49
C SER A 11 -9.58 -6.80 13.20
N ALA A 12 -8.52 -7.62 13.16
CA ALA A 12 -7.69 -7.81 11.98
C ALA A 12 -8.48 -8.45 10.83
N LEU A 13 -9.18 -9.55 11.09
CA LEU A 13 -10.00 -10.22 10.07
C LEU A 13 -11.16 -9.33 9.63
N GLY A 14 -11.86 -8.66 10.56
CA GLY A 14 -12.94 -7.73 10.24
C GLY A 14 -12.48 -6.61 9.31
N VAL A 15 -11.39 -5.93 9.67
CA VAL A 15 -10.79 -4.88 8.83
C VAL A 15 -10.33 -5.46 7.50
N GLY A 16 -9.67 -6.62 7.48
CA GLY A 16 -9.20 -7.28 6.26
C GLY A 16 -10.34 -7.60 5.29
N VAL A 17 -11.43 -8.20 5.79
CA VAL A 17 -12.61 -8.57 4.99
C VAL A 17 -13.30 -7.31 4.43
N VAL A 18 -13.54 -6.30 5.25
CA VAL A 18 -14.17 -5.06 4.78
C VAL A 18 -13.27 -4.33 3.78
N PHE A 19 -11.97 -4.25 4.06
CA PHE A 19 -11.01 -3.60 3.17
C PHE A 19 -10.88 -4.32 1.82
N GLY A 20 -10.83 -5.66 1.84
CA GLY A 20 -10.83 -6.48 0.62
C GLY A 20 -12.09 -6.30 -0.20
N TYR A 21 -13.26 -6.23 0.45
CA TYR A 21 -14.53 -5.95 -0.22
C TYR A 21 -14.54 -4.58 -0.91
N VAL A 22 -14.13 -3.52 -0.20
CA VAL A 22 -14.11 -2.15 -0.71
C VAL A 22 -13.14 -2.01 -1.89
N ILE A 23 -11.94 -2.56 -1.78
CA ILE A 23 -10.94 -2.46 -2.85
C ILE A 23 -11.37 -3.24 -4.10
N GLN A 24 -11.93 -4.44 -3.95
CA GLN A 24 -12.42 -5.23 -5.08
C GLN A 24 -13.55 -4.47 -5.82
N ARG A 25 -14.53 -3.94 -5.08
CA ARG A 25 -15.65 -3.18 -5.65
C ARG A 25 -15.22 -1.90 -6.35
N GLY A 26 -14.23 -1.22 -5.78
CA GLY A 26 -13.69 0.02 -6.29
C GLY A 26 -12.59 -0.14 -7.35
N GLY A 27 -12.09 -1.36 -7.59
CA GLY A 27 -10.96 -1.61 -8.48
C GLY A 27 -9.72 -0.79 -8.12
N PHE A 28 -9.49 -0.56 -6.82
CA PHE A 28 -8.48 0.36 -6.32
C PHE A 28 -7.07 -0.22 -6.51
N CYS A 29 -6.35 0.28 -7.50
CA CYS A 29 -5.01 -0.18 -7.84
C CYS A 29 -4.16 0.99 -8.36
N LEU A 30 -3.03 1.23 -7.71
CA LEU A 30 -2.11 2.31 -8.09
C LEU A 30 -1.50 2.06 -9.47
N THR A 31 -1.12 0.82 -9.79
CA THR A 31 -0.60 0.44 -11.10
C THR A 31 -1.61 0.79 -12.19
N ARG A 32 -2.90 0.48 -11.98
CA ARG A 32 -3.97 0.85 -12.90
C ARG A 32 -4.15 2.37 -12.99
N ALA A 33 -4.10 3.08 -11.86
CA ALA A 33 -4.22 4.54 -11.82
C ALA A 33 -3.14 5.23 -12.67
N LEU A 34 -1.89 4.80 -12.53
CA LEU A 34 -0.76 5.36 -13.28
C LEU A 34 -0.80 4.96 -14.76
N SER A 35 -1.03 3.68 -15.06
CA SER A 35 -1.13 3.20 -16.44
C SER A 35 -2.27 3.86 -17.20
N ASN A 36 -3.46 4.01 -16.60
CA ASN A 36 -4.59 4.67 -17.24
C ASN A 36 -4.34 6.17 -17.42
N ALA A 37 -3.74 6.85 -16.44
CA ALA A 37 -3.42 8.25 -16.56
C ALA A 37 -2.44 8.53 -17.71
N VAL A 38 -1.46 7.64 -17.92
CA VAL A 38 -0.42 7.79 -18.94
C VAL A 38 -0.89 7.32 -20.32
N LEU A 39 -1.50 6.13 -20.42
CA LEU A 39 -1.82 5.49 -21.70
C LEU A 39 -3.18 5.88 -22.25
N THR A 40 -4.21 5.93 -21.39
CA THR A 40 -5.60 6.18 -21.80
C THR A 40 -6.09 7.58 -21.44
N ARG A 41 -5.25 8.41 -20.80
CA ARG A 41 -5.59 9.72 -20.24
C ARG A 41 -6.81 9.69 -19.29
N ASP A 42 -7.09 8.54 -18.70
CA ASP A 42 -8.16 8.37 -17.71
C ASP A 42 -7.60 8.50 -16.29
N GLY A 43 -7.95 9.60 -15.62
CA GLY A 43 -7.51 9.93 -14.28
C GLY A 43 -8.46 9.49 -13.17
N ASN A 44 -9.55 8.77 -13.45
CA ASN A 44 -10.59 8.49 -12.45
C ASN A 44 -10.08 7.70 -11.24
N VAL A 45 -9.27 6.66 -11.46
CA VAL A 45 -8.68 5.87 -10.37
C VAL A 45 -7.63 6.68 -9.60
N LEU A 46 -6.91 7.58 -10.28
CA LEU A 46 -5.96 8.50 -9.64
C LEU A 46 -6.69 9.49 -8.71
N ARG A 47 -7.85 10.01 -9.14
CA ARG A 47 -8.72 10.84 -8.29
C ARG A 47 -9.23 10.10 -7.06
N ALA A 48 -9.64 8.84 -7.22
CA ALA A 48 -10.02 8.00 -6.07
C ALA A 48 -8.86 7.85 -5.09
N TYR A 49 -7.63 7.68 -5.58
CA TYR A 49 -6.43 7.60 -4.74
C TYR A 49 -6.14 8.91 -4.01
N THR A 50 -6.22 10.06 -4.69
CA THR A 50 -6.04 11.38 -4.07
C THR A 50 -7.10 11.63 -3.00
N LEU A 51 -8.37 11.33 -3.28
CA LEU A 51 -9.44 11.48 -2.29
C LEU A 51 -9.23 10.56 -1.08
N ALA A 52 -8.83 9.31 -1.30
CA ALA A 52 -8.50 8.38 -0.23
C ALA A 52 -7.39 8.91 0.67
N LEU A 53 -6.34 9.50 0.07
CA LEU A 53 -5.25 10.11 0.82
C LEU A 53 -5.73 11.31 1.66
N LEU A 54 -6.54 12.20 1.10
CA LEU A 54 -7.06 13.37 1.83
C LEU A 54 -7.96 12.96 3.01
N VAL A 55 -8.86 12.00 2.79
CA VAL A 55 -9.72 11.47 3.86
C VAL A 55 -8.90 10.76 4.93
N ALA A 56 -7.87 10.00 4.52
CA ALA A 56 -6.95 9.35 5.46
C ALA A 56 -6.14 10.37 6.28
N MET A 57 -5.62 11.46 5.68
CA MET A 57 -4.92 12.53 6.40
C MET A 57 -5.78 13.11 7.52
N VAL A 58 -7.04 13.48 7.21
CA VAL A 58 -7.97 14.03 8.20
C VAL A 58 -8.26 13.00 9.30
N GLY A 59 -8.54 11.75 8.92
CA GLY A 59 -8.86 10.69 9.88
C GLY A 59 -7.71 10.35 10.82
N VAL A 60 -6.48 10.27 10.31
CA VAL A 60 -5.29 9.94 11.11
C VAL A 60 -4.94 11.06 12.08
N GLN A 61 -4.98 12.33 11.65
CA GLN A 61 -4.73 13.45 12.58
C GLN A 61 -5.81 13.60 13.64
N LEU A 62 -7.06 13.24 13.35
CA LEU A 62 -8.11 13.20 14.36
C LEU A 62 -7.83 12.12 15.42
N ILE A 63 -7.39 10.93 15.01
CA ILE A 63 -7.02 9.84 15.93
C ILE A 63 -5.83 10.24 16.80
N GLU A 64 -4.82 10.89 16.21
CA GLU A 64 -3.66 11.41 16.93
C GLU A 64 -4.06 12.52 17.93
N ALA A 65 -4.91 13.47 17.51
CA ALA A 65 -5.38 14.56 18.37
C ALA A 65 -6.23 14.09 19.55
N LEU A 66 -6.95 12.98 19.40
CA LEU A 66 -7.72 12.34 20.47
C LEU A 66 -6.85 11.48 21.41
N GLY A 67 -5.53 11.34 21.12
CA GLY A 67 -4.62 10.52 21.93
C GLY A 67 -4.93 9.02 21.89
N LEU A 68 -5.65 8.55 20.87
CA LEU A 68 -6.11 7.17 20.77
C LEU A 68 -5.00 6.19 20.36
N VAL A 69 -3.97 6.67 19.63
CA VAL A 69 -2.88 5.84 19.08
C VAL A 69 -1.58 6.64 19.01
N ASP A 70 -0.51 6.10 19.59
CA ASP A 70 0.85 6.59 19.36
C ASP A 70 1.35 6.12 17.99
N ILE A 71 1.47 7.04 17.04
CA ILE A 71 1.87 6.71 15.67
C ILE A 71 3.40 6.70 15.56
N PRO A 72 4.05 5.52 15.34
CA PRO A 72 5.50 5.46 15.22
C PRO A 72 5.94 6.07 13.89
N LEU A 73 6.48 7.29 13.95
CA LEU A 73 7.05 7.93 12.79
C LEU A 73 8.42 7.33 12.45
N ARG A 74 8.61 6.96 11.19
CA ARG A 74 9.87 6.33 10.73
C ARG A 74 10.89 7.38 10.27
N PRO A 75 12.19 7.18 10.56
CA PRO A 75 13.23 8.12 10.18
C PRO A 75 13.37 8.24 8.66
N LEU A 76 13.83 9.40 8.20
CA LEU A 76 14.03 9.66 6.77
C LEU A 76 15.31 8.97 6.29
N ARG A 77 15.16 7.80 5.68
CA ARG A 77 16.24 7.06 5.00
C ARG A 77 16.19 7.34 3.50
N TRP A 78 16.60 8.54 3.11
CA TRP A 78 16.38 9.07 1.76
C TRP A 78 16.87 8.13 0.64
N LEU A 79 18.06 7.53 0.80
CA LEU A 79 18.64 6.64 -0.20
C LEU A 79 17.81 5.36 -0.36
N SER A 80 17.43 4.74 0.77
CA SER A 80 16.56 3.56 0.81
C SER A 80 15.18 3.85 0.21
N ASN A 81 14.63 5.03 0.51
CA ASN A 81 13.32 5.47 0.05
C ASN A 81 13.28 5.70 -1.46
N VAL A 82 14.31 6.36 -2.01
CA VAL A 82 14.41 6.63 -3.46
C VAL A 82 14.69 5.34 -4.22
N VAL A 83 15.73 4.59 -3.85
CA VAL A 83 16.13 3.36 -4.56
C VAL A 83 15.06 2.29 -4.43
N GLY A 84 14.57 2.05 -3.21
CA GLY A 84 13.49 1.09 -2.96
C GLY A 84 12.19 1.50 -3.65
N GLY A 85 11.83 2.79 -3.60
CA GLY A 85 10.65 3.31 -4.26
C GLY A 85 10.69 3.11 -5.79
N LEU A 86 11.79 3.51 -6.44
CA LEU A 86 11.97 3.35 -7.88
C LEU A 86 11.87 1.87 -8.30
N LEU A 87 12.60 0.97 -7.62
CA LEU A 87 12.57 -0.46 -7.91
C LEU A 87 11.19 -1.08 -7.68
N PHE A 88 10.48 -0.64 -6.63
CA PHE A 88 9.10 -1.07 -6.37
C PHE A 88 8.16 -0.61 -7.50
N GLY A 89 8.33 0.62 -7.99
CA GLY A 89 7.63 1.16 -9.16
C GLY A 89 7.82 0.31 -10.42
N VAL A 90 9.06 -0.09 -10.71
CA VAL A 90 9.38 -1.00 -11.82
C VAL A 90 8.69 -2.36 -11.62
N GLY A 91 8.78 -2.95 -10.43
CA GLY A 91 8.13 -4.22 -10.08
C GLY A 91 6.60 -4.18 -10.23
N MET A 92 5.96 -3.07 -9.87
CA MET A 92 4.52 -2.88 -10.02
C MET A 92 4.05 -2.97 -11.48
N ILE A 93 4.78 -2.34 -12.40
CA ILE A 93 4.43 -2.35 -13.84
C ILE A 93 4.73 -3.72 -14.45
N LEU A 94 5.84 -4.37 -14.08
CA LEU A 94 6.21 -5.69 -14.59
C LEU A 94 5.24 -6.80 -14.16
N SER A 95 4.79 -6.76 -12.90
CA SER A 95 3.83 -7.73 -12.35
C SER A 95 2.37 -7.43 -12.72
N GLY A 96 2.07 -6.22 -13.20
CA GLY A 96 0.71 -5.81 -13.55
C GLY A 96 -0.21 -5.66 -12.34
N GLY A 97 0.36 -5.36 -11.16
CA GLY A 97 -0.36 -5.18 -9.91
C GLY A 97 0.45 -4.41 -8.89
N CYS A 98 -0.22 -3.88 -7.87
CA CYS A 98 0.39 -3.40 -6.63
C CYS A 98 0.06 -4.34 -5.47
N SER A 99 0.76 -4.21 -4.33
CA SER A 99 0.67 -5.19 -3.23
C SER A 99 -0.77 -5.46 -2.78
N GLY A 100 -1.56 -4.41 -2.53
CA GLY A 100 -2.96 -4.58 -2.13
C GLY A 100 -3.82 -5.18 -3.24
N SER A 101 -3.53 -4.83 -4.49
CA SER A 101 -4.28 -5.38 -5.62
C SER A 101 -4.03 -6.86 -5.84
N THR A 102 -2.80 -7.31 -5.60
CA THR A 102 -2.43 -8.71 -5.70
C THR A 102 -3.22 -9.53 -4.68
N TRP A 103 -3.34 -9.07 -3.44
CA TRP A 103 -4.09 -9.76 -2.38
C TRP A 103 -5.59 -9.91 -2.70
N TYR A 104 -6.27 -8.86 -3.17
CA TYR A 104 -7.71 -9.00 -3.50
C TYR A 104 -7.93 -9.82 -4.79
N ARG A 105 -7.03 -9.72 -5.79
CA ARG A 105 -7.14 -10.47 -7.05
C ARG A 105 -7.01 -11.98 -6.85
N VAL A 106 -6.32 -12.41 -5.80
CA VAL A 106 -6.36 -13.82 -5.35
C VAL A 106 -7.79 -14.24 -5.02
N GLY A 107 -8.54 -13.39 -4.32
CA GLY A 107 -9.97 -13.62 -4.02
C GLY A 107 -10.88 -13.58 -5.26
N GLU A 108 -10.48 -12.91 -6.34
CA GLU A 108 -11.22 -12.93 -7.61
C GLU A 108 -11.00 -14.21 -8.45
N GLY A 109 -10.07 -15.08 -8.05
CA GLY A 109 -9.68 -16.28 -8.81
C GLY A 109 -8.58 -16.04 -9.85
N ALA A 110 -7.83 -14.92 -9.75
CA ALA A 110 -6.73 -14.67 -10.67
C ALA A 110 -5.48 -15.48 -10.28
N VAL A 111 -5.22 -16.59 -10.97
CA VAL A 111 -4.06 -17.46 -10.72
C VAL A 111 -2.74 -16.69 -10.87
N GLY A 112 -2.68 -15.74 -11.79
CA GLY A 112 -1.50 -14.87 -11.94
C GLY A 112 -1.18 -14.04 -10.68
N ALA A 113 -2.18 -13.67 -9.87
CA ALA A 113 -1.96 -12.94 -8.63
C ALA A 113 -1.27 -13.80 -7.56
N LEU A 114 -1.54 -15.12 -7.52
CA LEU A 114 -0.82 -16.05 -6.65
C LEU A 114 0.67 -16.10 -7.02
N VAL A 115 0.98 -16.13 -8.31
CA VAL A 115 2.36 -16.12 -8.80
C VAL A 115 3.09 -14.82 -8.41
N VAL A 116 2.43 -13.67 -8.54
CA VAL A 116 2.99 -12.39 -8.03
C VAL A 116 3.20 -12.47 -6.52
N LEU A 117 2.23 -13.00 -5.77
CA LEU A 117 2.28 -13.03 -4.32
C LEU A 117 3.40 -13.94 -3.81
N LEU A 118 3.60 -15.09 -4.46
CA LEU A 118 4.73 -15.98 -4.18
C LEU A 118 6.07 -15.29 -4.47
N GLY A 119 6.21 -14.67 -5.64
CA GLY A 119 7.40 -13.87 -5.96
C GLY A 119 7.63 -12.76 -4.92
N PHE A 120 6.59 -12.02 -4.58
CA PHE A 120 6.62 -10.96 -3.58
C PHE A 120 7.03 -11.46 -2.21
N ALA A 121 6.49 -12.58 -1.76
CA ALA A 121 6.84 -13.18 -0.49
C ALA A 121 8.32 -13.59 -0.47
N ILE A 122 8.81 -14.26 -1.53
CA ILE A 122 10.22 -14.64 -1.65
C ILE A 122 11.15 -13.41 -1.72
N GLY A 123 10.76 -12.38 -2.46
CA GLY A 123 11.49 -11.11 -2.51
C GLY A 123 11.54 -10.42 -1.14
N ALA A 124 10.40 -10.39 -0.45
CA ALA A 124 10.28 -9.79 0.87
C ALA A 124 11.11 -10.55 1.92
N THR A 125 11.15 -11.88 1.86
CA THR A 125 11.93 -12.70 2.80
C THR A 125 13.42 -12.59 2.52
N THR A 126 13.83 -12.61 1.25
CA THR A 126 15.24 -12.42 0.87
C THR A 126 15.80 -11.07 1.28
N ALA A 127 15.01 -9.99 1.20
CA ALA A 127 15.39 -8.66 1.71
C ALA A 127 15.17 -8.47 3.22
N GLY A 128 14.33 -9.31 3.83
CA GLY A 128 14.02 -9.28 5.26
C GLY A 128 15.09 -9.97 6.11
N ILE A 129 15.30 -11.25 5.85
CA ILE A 129 16.18 -12.16 6.62
C ILE A 129 17.21 -12.88 5.75
N GLY A 130 17.08 -12.81 4.42
CA GLY A 130 17.94 -13.54 3.49
C GLY A 130 19.13 -12.73 2.96
N LEU A 131 19.60 -13.12 1.77
CA LEU A 131 20.82 -12.62 1.13
C LEU A 131 20.86 -11.11 0.89
N LEU A 132 19.70 -10.45 0.77
CA LEU A 132 19.58 -9.00 0.53
C LEU A 132 19.47 -8.18 1.83
N ALA A 133 19.51 -8.82 3.00
CA ALA A 133 19.56 -8.12 4.28
C ALA A 133 20.78 -7.18 4.44
N PRO A 134 22.03 -7.55 4.10
CA PRO A 134 23.18 -6.63 4.23
C PRO A 134 23.07 -5.43 3.29
N THR A 135 22.60 -5.61 2.05
CA THR A 135 22.43 -4.50 1.11
C THR A 135 21.31 -3.56 1.56
N ARG A 136 20.22 -4.11 2.09
CA ARG A 136 19.15 -3.32 2.72
C ARG A 136 19.68 -2.50 3.89
N THR A 137 20.40 -3.11 4.82
CA THR A 137 20.91 -2.39 5.99
C THR A 137 21.88 -1.29 5.59
N LEU A 138 22.75 -1.52 4.60
CA LEU A 138 23.63 -0.49 4.03
C LEU A 138 22.85 0.69 3.44
N LEU A 139 21.82 0.43 2.65
CA LEU A 139 20.95 1.47 2.06
C LEU A 139 20.15 2.24 3.12
N GLN A 140 19.90 1.63 4.28
CA GLN A 140 19.17 2.21 5.40
C GLN A 140 20.04 2.97 6.40
N LYS A 141 21.38 2.88 6.31
CA LYS A 141 22.33 3.62 7.17
C LYS A 141 22.23 5.14 7.06
N PRO A 142 22.09 5.78 5.88
CA PRO A 142 21.97 7.22 5.79
C PRO A 142 20.56 7.65 6.23
N ALA A 143 20.38 7.75 7.54
CA ALA A 143 19.16 8.26 8.17
C ALA A 143 19.37 9.73 8.55
N ILE A 144 18.47 10.59 8.08
CA ILE A 144 18.37 11.97 8.54
C ILE A 144 17.31 11.96 9.65
N THR A 145 17.75 12.20 10.88
CA THR A 145 16.89 12.45 12.04
C THR A 145 16.96 13.92 12.39
N LEU A 146 15.85 14.49 12.88
CA LEU A 146 15.87 15.82 13.47
C LEU A 146 16.65 15.78 14.81
N ALA A 147 17.06 16.94 15.33
CA ALA A 147 17.91 17.05 16.52
C ALA A 147 17.38 16.32 17.78
N ASP A 148 16.07 16.07 17.85
CA ASP A 148 15.38 15.36 18.94
C ASP A 148 15.16 13.84 18.69
N GLY A 149 15.72 13.28 17.61
CA GLY A 149 15.50 11.87 17.23
C GLY A 149 14.14 11.58 16.60
N ALA A 150 13.26 12.58 16.51
CA ALA A 150 11.99 12.49 15.81
C ALA A 150 12.17 12.47 14.28
N ALA A 151 11.30 11.73 13.58
CA ALA A 151 11.28 11.71 12.13
C ALA A 151 10.84 13.09 11.57
N PRO A 152 11.42 13.53 10.45
CA PRO A 152 11.06 14.81 9.87
C PRO A 152 9.69 14.70 9.18
N THR A 153 8.66 15.27 9.79
CA THR A 153 7.35 15.50 9.17
C THR A 153 7.36 16.83 8.45
N LEU A 154 6.48 16.97 7.44
CA LEU A 154 6.34 18.24 6.74
C LEU A 154 5.93 19.37 7.71
N ALA A 155 5.17 19.06 8.75
CA ALA A 155 4.81 19.99 9.82
C ALA A 155 6.02 20.43 10.67
N ASN A 156 6.85 19.47 11.11
CA ASN A 156 8.00 19.76 11.97
C ASN A 156 9.12 20.52 11.22
N VAL A 157 9.30 20.27 9.93
CA VAL A 157 10.32 20.96 9.12
C VAL A 157 9.87 22.36 8.70
N THR A 158 8.57 22.57 8.48
CA THR A 158 8.03 23.89 8.08
C THR A 158 7.68 24.78 9.27
N GLY A 159 7.60 24.23 10.49
CA GLY A 159 7.13 24.95 11.68
C GLY A 159 5.63 25.28 11.64
N VAL A 160 4.90 24.73 10.68
CA VAL A 160 3.48 24.99 10.46
C VAL A 160 2.65 23.86 11.09
N SER A 161 1.53 24.23 11.72
CA SER A 161 0.59 23.25 12.29
C SER A 161 0.15 22.22 11.23
N PRO A 162 0.13 20.89 11.56
CA PRO A 162 -0.31 19.83 10.65
C PRO A 162 -1.67 20.11 9.98
N TRP A 163 -2.58 20.76 10.70
CA TRP A 163 -3.92 21.11 10.22
C TRP A 163 -3.90 22.10 9.05
N ILE A 164 -2.96 23.05 9.04
CA ILE A 164 -2.84 24.05 7.96
C ILE A 164 -2.31 23.36 6.70
N VAL A 165 -1.32 22.48 6.84
CA VAL A 165 -0.78 21.69 5.72
C VAL A 165 -1.89 20.82 5.10
N ILE A 166 -2.69 20.16 5.94
CA ILE A 166 -3.82 19.35 5.47
C ILE A 166 -4.89 20.22 4.82
N ALA A 167 -5.21 21.38 5.37
CA ALA A 167 -6.17 22.31 4.76
C ALA A 167 -5.72 22.78 3.38
N VAL A 168 -4.44 23.13 3.22
CA VAL A 168 -3.88 23.53 1.92
C VAL A 168 -3.93 22.37 0.92
N LEU A 169 -3.51 21.17 1.33
CA LEU A 169 -3.55 19.98 0.47
C LEU A 169 -4.98 19.54 0.13
N ALA A 170 -5.92 19.68 1.07
CA ALA A 170 -7.33 19.38 0.87
C ALA A 170 -8.00 20.37 -0.08
N VAL A 171 -7.67 21.66 0.02
CA VAL A 171 -8.16 22.68 -0.92
C VAL A 171 -7.56 22.46 -2.30
N ALA A 172 -6.24 22.28 -2.41
CA ALA A 172 -5.58 22.04 -3.70
C ALA A 172 -6.08 20.75 -4.37
N GLY A 173 -6.17 19.66 -3.59
CA GLY A 173 -6.70 18.38 -4.05
C GLY A 173 -8.19 18.47 -4.39
N GLY A 174 -9.00 19.15 -3.57
CA GLY A 174 -10.42 19.38 -3.83
C GLY A 174 -10.67 20.17 -5.12
N ILE A 175 -9.90 21.23 -5.37
CA ILE A 175 -9.95 22.00 -6.63
C ILE A 175 -9.60 21.11 -7.82
N TRP A 176 -8.56 20.27 -7.71
CA TRP A 176 -8.18 19.35 -8.78
C TRP A 176 -9.23 18.26 -9.03
N LEU A 177 -9.85 17.74 -7.96
CA LEU A 177 -10.95 16.77 -8.05
C LEU A 177 -12.18 17.36 -8.75
N MET A 178 -12.49 18.64 -8.51
CA MET A 178 -13.63 19.34 -9.12
C MET A 178 -13.44 19.68 -10.61
N ARG A 179 -12.19 19.82 -11.08
CA ARG A 179 -11.86 20.18 -12.48
C ARG A 179 -11.88 19.00 -13.45
N GLY A 180 -12.24 17.82 -12.96
CA GLY A 180 -12.19 16.60 -13.73
C GLY A 180 -13.43 16.28 -14.56
N PRO A 181 -13.32 15.61 -15.73
CA PRO A 181 -14.49 15.07 -16.42
C PRO A 181 -15.26 14.14 -15.47
N ARG A 182 -16.57 14.33 -15.39
CA ARG A 182 -17.51 13.41 -14.74
C ARG A 182 -17.74 12.23 -15.69
N GLU A 183 -17.24 11.05 -15.32
CA GLU A 183 -17.37 9.73 -15.98
C GLU A 183 -16.49 9.47 -17.25
N PRO A 184 -16.07 8.20 -17.52
CA PRO A 184 -16.90 6.99 -17.55
C PRO A 184 -16.64 5.96 -16.43
N GLN A 185 -17.74 5.35 -15.99
CA GLN A 185 -17.88 4.35 -14.93
C GLN A 185 -17.02 3.11 -15.19
N HIS A 186 -15.98 2.89 -14.36
CA HIS A 186 -15.15 1.69 -14.45
C HIS A 186 -15.00 1.05 -13.07
N GLY A 187 -15.92 0.15 -12.78
CA GLY A 187 -16.18 -0.41 -11.45
C GLY A 187 -17.64 -0.12 -11.07
N LYS A 188 -18.25 -0.97 -10.25
CA LYS A 188 -19.66 -0.76 -9.85
C LYS A 188 -19.83 0.44 -8.90
N TRP A 189 -18.74 0.90 -8.28
CA TRP A 189 -18.75 2.07 -7.40
C TRP A 189 -18.23 3.32 -8.12
N PRO A 190 -18.83 4.49 -7.86
CA PRO A 190 -18.29 5.74 -8.34
C PRO A 190 -16.97 6.04 -7.61
N TRP A 191 -16.01 6.63 -8.34
CA TRP A 191 -14.67 6.95 -7.80
C TRP A 191 -14.66 7.70 -6.45
N PRO A 192 -15.59 8.63 -6.12
CA PRO A 192 -15.54 9.31 -4.83
C PRO A 192 -15.92 8.37 -3.68
N LEU A 193 -16.86 7.45 -3.90
CA LEU A 193 -17.25 6.47 -2.88
C LEU A 193 -16.09 5.52 -2.57
N THR A 194 -15.39 5.03 -3.60
CA THR A 194 -14.19 4.23 -3.42
C THR A 194 -13.10 4.99 -2.67
N GLY A 195 -12.83 6.24 -3.06
CA GLY A 195 -11.81 7.06 -2.40
C GLY A 195 -12.14 7.29 -0.92
N ALA A 196 -13.35 7.74 -0.62
CA ALA A 196 -13.80 7.97 0.76
C ALA A 196 -13.76 6.68 1.60
N ALA A 197 -14.28 5.57 1.07
CA ALA A 197 -14.30 4.30 1.78
C ALA A 197 -12.90 3.78 2.08
N VAL A 198 -11.97 3.85 1.11
CA VAL A 198 -10.57 3.46 1.35
C VAL A 198 -9.92 4.37 2.38
N GLY A 199 -10.11 5.70 2.28
CA GLY A 199 -9.55 6.65 3.24
C GLY A 199 -10.04 6.42 4.68
N VAL A 200 -11.34 6.19 4.87
CA VAL A 200 -11.92 5.83 6.17
C VAL A 200 -11.34 4.52 6.68
N MET A 201 -11.20 3.51 5.82
CA MET A 201 -10.61 2.23 6.21
C MET A 201 -9.13 2.35 6.62
N ILE A 202 -8.37 3.29 6.05
CA ILE A 202 -6.99 3.56 6.49
C ILE A 202 -6.98 4.13 7.92
N ALA A 203 -7.87 5.07 8.23
CA ALA A 203 -8.00 5.61 9.59
C ALA A 203 -8.47 4.54 10.59
N VAL A 204 -9.50 3.76 10.23
CA VAL A 204 -9.95 2.61 11.03
C VAL A 204 -8.84 1.58 11.20
N GLY A 205 -8.02 1.37 10.17
CA GLY A 205 -6.88 0.46 10.23
C GLY A 205 -5.79 0.92 11.18
N TRP A 206 -5.53 2.23 11.29
CA TRP A 206 -4.63 2.77 12.32
C TRP A 206 -5.15 2.47 13.73
N TRP A 207 -6.42 2.81 13.99
CA TRP A 207 -7.08 2.53 15.27
C TRP A 207 -7.11 1.03 15.60
N ALA A 208 -7.54 0.19 14.64
CA ALA A 208 -7.64 -1.25 14.83
C ALA A 208 -6.27 -1.92 15.00
N SER A 209 -5.22 -1.39 14.37
CA SER A 209 -3.86 -1.92 14.53
C SER A 209 -3.28 -1.65 15.92
N ALA A 210 -3.84 -0.71 16.69
CA ALA A 210 -3.43 -0.45 18.07
C ALA A 210 -3.81 -1.58 19.04
N PHE A 211 -4.76 -2.44 18.67
CA PHE A 211 -5.06 -3.67 19.42
C PHE A 211 -4.03 -4.79 19.19
N GLY A 212 -3.10 -4.60 18.25
CA GLY A 212 -2.00 -5.52 18.00
C GLY A 212 -0.74 -5.20 18.82
N ASP A 213 0.35 -5.93 18.59
CA ASP A 213 1.63 -5.68 19.26
C ASP A 213 2.16 -4.26 19.05
N ARG A 214 1.94 -3.68 17.86
CA ARG A 214 2.35 -2.32 17.48
C ARG A 214 1.39 -1.71 16.46
N PRO A 215 1.04 -0.42 16.59
CA PRO A 215 0.26 0.29 15.59
C PRO A 215 1.10 0.49 14.32
N VAL A 216 0.67 -0.13 13.24
CA VAL A 216 1.36 -0.08 11.92
C VAL A 216 0.41 0.31 10.80
N GLY A 217 -0.89 0.44 11.10
CA GLY A 217 -1.96 0.65 10.13
C GLY A 217 -2.07 -0.48 9.10
N ILE A 218 -2.72 -0.20 7.98
CA ILE A 218 -2.89 -1.16 6.88
C ILE A 218 -1.60 -1.25 6.06
N THR A 219 -1.03 -2.46 5.96
CA THR A 219 0.19 -2.74 5.19
C THR A 219 0.18 -4.16 4.62
N PHE A 220 0.89 -4.35 3.51
CA PHE A 220 1.02 -5.64 2.80
C PHE A 220 2.48 -5.99 2.46
N ALA A 221 3.46 -5.21 2.93
CA ALA A 221 4.87 -5.43 2.60
C ALA A 221 5.49 -6.57 3.42
N ALA A 222 5.96 -6.26 4.62
CA ALA A 222 6.69 -7.23 5.46
C ALA A 222 5.84 -8.44 5.85
N ASN A 223 4.54 -8.24 6.10
CA ASN A 223 3.61 -9.31 6.47
C ASN A 223 3.45 -10.37 5.37
N THR A 224 3.49 -10.02 4.08
CA THR A 224 3.42 -11.03 3.01
C THR A 224 4.62 -11.99 3.07
N GLY A 225 5.81 -11.47 3.36
CA GLY A 225 6.99 -12.31 3.60
C GLY A 225 6.85 -13.14 4.88
N HIS A 226 6.38 -12.51 5.97
CA HIS A 226 6.17 -13.19 7.25
C HIS A 226 5.14 -14.33 7.16
N LEU A 227 4.07 -14.15 6.38
CA LEU A 227 3.05 -15.16 6.14
C LEU A 227 3.61 -16.40 5.42
N LEU A 228 4.64 -16.22 4.60
CA LEU A 228 5.36 -17.32 3.97
C LEU A 228 6.35 -17.99 4.93
N THR A 229 7.12 -17.21 5.70
CA THR A 229 8.17 -17.76 6.58
C THR A 229 7.66 -18.34 7.88
N TYR A 230 6.52 -17.85 8.39
CA TYR A 230 5.95 -18.30 9.66
C TYR A 230 5.72 -19.82 9.71
N PRO A 231 5.02 -20.44 8.72
CA PRO A 231 4.85 -21.88 8.70
C PRO A 231 6.15 -22.65 8.34
N MET A 232 7.11 -22.02 7.66
CA MET A 232 8.33 -22.69 7.19
C MET A 232 9.44 -22.77 8.24
N VAL A 233 9.68 -21.67 8.95
CA VAL A 233 10.84 -21.49 9.84
C VAL A 233 10.46 -20.87 11.19
N GLY A 234 9.16 -20.64 11.45
CA GLY A 234 8.69 -20.02 12.69
C GLY A 234 8.99 -18.53 12.81
N TYR A 235 9.39 -17.86 11.71
CA TYR A 235 9.68 -16.43 11.71
C TYR A 235 8.53 -15.61 11.09
N PRO A 236 8.04 -14.55 11.75
CA PRO A 236 8.41 -14.05 13.09
C PRO A 236 7.89 -14.95 14.23
N ASN A 237 8.52 -14.89 15.40
CA ASN A 237 8.17 -15.72 16.57
C ASN A 237 6.74 -15.49 17.14
N ARG A 238 5.97 -14.54 16.58
CA ARG A 238 4.60 -14.21 16.97
C ARG A 238 3.77 -13.81 15.75
N VAL A 239 2.48 -14.13 15.78
CA VAL A 239 1.52 -13.71 14.76
C VAL A 239 1.15 -12.25 14.99
N THR A 240 1.44 -11.38 14.00
CA THR A 240 1.12 -9.95 14.09
C THR A 240 -0.27 -9.64 13.53
N TRP A 241 -0.88 -8.55 14.00
CA TRP A 241 -2.19 -8.06 13.51
C TRP A 241 -2.24 -7.92 11.98
N SER A 242 -1.18 -7.35 11.38
CA SER A 242 -1.12 -7.15 9.93
C SER A 242 -1.06 -8.46 9.11
N MET A 243 -0.54 -9.56 9.68
CA MET A 243 -0.53 -10.88 9.03
C MET A 243 -1.94 -11.46 8.96
N VAL A 244 -2.69 -11.34 10.06
CA VAL A 244 -4.10 -11.78 10.12
C VAL A 244 -4.98 -10.94 9.19
N MET A 245 -4.79 -9.62 9.19
CA MET A 245 -5.55 -8.72 8.32
C MET A 245 -5.35 -9.04 6.84
N ALA A 246 -4.10 -9.34 6.42
CA ALA A 246 -3.81 -9.72 5.04
C ALA A 246 -4.55 -11.00 4.59
N LEU A 247 -4.75 -11.97 5.49
CA LEU A 247 -5.55 -13.17 5.22
C LEU A 247 -7.05 -12.87 5.06
N GLY A 248 -7.57 -11.84 5.73
CA GLY A 248 -8.96 -11.41 5.58
C GLY A 248 -9.26 -10.77 4.22
N VAL A 249 -8.27 -10.17 3.57
CA VAL A 249 -8.44 -9.44 2.29
C VAL A 249 -8.93 -10.33 1.14
N PRO A 250 -8.33 -11.51 0.86
CA PRO A 250 -8.85 -12.43 -0.14
C PRO A 250 -10.29 -12.88 0.14
N VAL A 251 -10.66 -13.09 1.41
CA VAL A 251 -12.02 -13.51 1.81
C VAL A 251 -13.02 -12.41 1.50
N GLY A 252 -12.73 -11.17 1.89
CA GLY A 252 -13.57 -10.02 1.55
C GLY A 252 -13.71 -9.78 0.05
N ALA A 253 -12.61 -9.93 -0.68
CA ALA A 253 -12.59 -9.83 -2.13
C ALA A 253 -13.40 -10.94 -2.81
N PHE A 254 -13.34 -12.17 -2.29
CA PHE A 254 -14.14 -13.29 -2.78
C PHE A 254 -15.64 -13.05 -2.58
N ILE A 255 -16.07 -12.56 -1.41
CA ILE A 255 -17.46 -12.18 -1.15
C ILE A 255 -17.92 -11.08 -2.13
N ALA A 256 -17.06 -10.09 -2.39
CA ALA A 256 -17.36 -9.04 -3.36
C ALA A 256 -17.44 -9.57 -4.81
N ALA A 257 -16.53 -10.45 -5.20
CA ALA A 257 -16.50 -11.07 -6.53
C ALA A 257 -17.69 -12.00 -6.76
N TRP A 258 -18.09 -12.77 -5.75
CA TRP A 258 -19.26 -13.64 -5.80
C TRP A 258 -20.55 -12.82 -5.93
N THR A 259 -20.75 -11.83 -5.05
CA THR A 259 -21.93 -10.94 -5.14
C THR A 259 -22.02 -10.13 -6.43
N THR A 260 -20.95 -10.10 -7.23
CA THR A 260 -20.91 -9.40 -8.52
C THR A 260 -20.86 -10.31 -9.75
N ASN A 261 -20.82 -11.64 -9.58
CA ASN A 261 -20.57 -12.62 -10.63
C ASN A 261 -19.29 -12.32 -11.45
N GLN A 262 -18.25 -11.80 -10.79
CA GLN A 262 -16.95 -11.49 -11.42
C GLN A 262 -15.86 -12.51 -11.08
N PHE A 263 -16.17 -13.47 -10.21
CA PHE A 263 -15.28 -14.57 -9.90
C PHE A 263 -15.03 -15.40 -11.15
N ASN A 264 -13.78 -15.49 -11.59
CA ASN A 264 -13.40 -16.30 -12.73
C ASN A 264 -11.94 -16.75 -12.58
N TRP A 265 -11.69 -18.03 -12.84
CA TRP A 265 -10.36 -18.60 -12.86
C TRP A 265 -9.58 -18.08 -14.07
N LYS A 266 -8.81 -17.00 -13.86
CA LYS A 266 -8.02 -16.36 -14.91
C LYS A 266 -6.60 -16.91 -14.88
N LEU A 267 -6.30 -17.82 -15.80
CA LEU A 267 -4.95 -18.32 -16.05
C LEU A 267 -4.19 -17.32 -16.93
N PRO A 268 -3.00 -16.84 -16.51
CA PRO A 268 -2.15 -16.04 -17.37
C PRO A 268 -1.55 -16.90 -18.50
N ALA A 269 -1.24 -16.27 -19.63
CA ALA A 269 -0.49 -16.93 -20.69
C ALA A 269 0.87 -17.44 -20.16
N SER A 270 1.29 -18.63 -20.59
CA SER A 270 2.48 -19.33 -20.05
C SER A 270 3.75 -18.48 -20.06
N GLY A 271 4.01 -17.75 -21.15
CA GLY A 271 5.16 -16.85 -21.25
C GLY A 271 5.12 -15.64 -20.30
N SER A 272 3.96 -15.29 -19.76
CA SER A 272 3.82 -14.17 -18.84
C SER A 272 4.04 -14.55 -17.38
N LEU A 273 4.03 -15.84 -17.01
CA LEU A 273 4.22 -16.25 -15.61
C LEU A 273 5.59 -15.85 -15.07
N VAL A 274 6.66 -16.09 -15.84
CA VAL A 274 8.03 -15.74 -15.44
C VAL A 274 8.16 -14.23 -15.22
N LYS A 275 7.64 -13.42 -16.15
CA LYS A 275 7.64 -11.96 -16.03
C LYS A 275 6.91 -11.48 -14.77
N ILE A 276 5.74 -12.05 -14.52
CA ILE A 276 4.90 -11.69 -13.38
C ILE A 276 5.55 -12.11 -12.05
N PHE A 277 6.18 -13.29 -12.02
CA PHE A 277 6.95 -13.78 -10.88
C PHE A 277 8.18 -12.90 -10.59
N CYS A 278 9.00 -12.60 -11.61
CA CYS A 278 10.16 -11.72 -11.48
C CYS A 278 9.75 -10.30 -11.04
N GLY A 279 8.63 -9.80 -11.56
CA GLY A 279 8.04 -8.53 -11.13
C GLY A 279 7.62 -8.58 -9.65
N GLY A 280 7.00 -9.67 -9.21
CA GLY A 280 6.66 -9.93 -7.81
C GLY A 280 7.91 -9.96 -6.92
N LEU A 281 8.95 -10.69 -7.32
CA LEU A 281 10.22 -10.79 -6.59
C LEU A 281 10.89 -9.43 -6.40
N LEU A 282 10.99 -8.65 -7.49
CA LEU A 282 11.53 -7.29 -7.42
C LEU A 282 10.67 -6.39 -6.51
N MET A 283 9.34 -6.45 -6.66
CA MET A 283 8.40 -5.67 -5.86
C MET A 283 8.51 -6.02 -4.37
N GLY A 284 8.62 -7.30 -4.03
CA GLY A 284 8.79 -7.79 -2.66
C GLY A 284 10.10 -7.33 -2.03
N ALA A 285 11.23 -7.53 -2.71
CA ALA A 285 12.54 -7.12 -2.21
C ALA A 285 12.62 -5.59 -2.04
N ALA A 286 12.14 -4.85 -3.03
CA ALA A 286 12.10 -3.39 -3.00
C ALA A 286 11.17 -2.85 -1.90
N ALA A 287 10.07 -3.54 -1.56
CA ALA A 287 9.16 -3.12 -0.51
C ALA A 287 9.84 -3.02 0.87
N LEU A 288 10.80 -3.91 1.14
CA LEU A 288 11.52 -3.92 2.42
C LEU A 288 12.60 -2.85 2.46
N VAL A 289 13.24 -2.56 1.32
CA VAL A 289 14.16 -1.42 1.16
C VAL A 289 13.40 -0.10 1.29
N ALA A 290 12.25 0.03 0.64
CA ALA A 290 11.36 1.20 0.72
C ALA A 290 10.59 1.30 2.05
N GLU A 291 10.79 0.35 2.97
CA GLU A 291 10.11 0.23 4.27
C GLU A 291 8.58 0.15 4.20
N GLY A 292 8.04 -0.16 3.03
CA GLY A 292 6.63 -0.35 2.82
C GLY A 292 6.27 -0.49 1.36
N CYS A 293 5.00 -0.79 1.14
CA CYS A 293 4.38 -0.83 -0.18
C CYS A 293 3.62 0.47 -0.47
N ASN A 294 2.99 0.52 -1.63
CA ASN A 294 2.17 1.67 -2.05
C ASN A 294 0.96 1.97 -1.14
N ILE A 295 0.42 0.99 -0.41
CA ILE A 295 -0.64 1.27 0.58
C ILE A 295 -0.03 1.86 1.85
N ASN A 296 1.04 1.23 2.36
CA ASN A 296 1.71 1.69 3.57
C ASN A 296 2.33 3.08 3.38
N GLN A 297 3.21 3.24 2.40
CA GLN A 297 3.91 4.51 2.18
C GLN A 297 3.05 5.53 1.46
N GLY A 298 2.14 5.12 0.59
CA GLY A 298 1.34 6.04 -0.21
C GLY A 298 0.03 6.51 0.45
N LEU A 299 -0.56 5.73 1.36
CA LEU A 299 -1.78 6.12 2.09
C LEU A 299 -1.54 6.18 3.59
N THR A 300 -1.14 5.06 4.21
CA THR A 300 -1.10 4.90 5.67
C THR A 300 -0.12 5.88 6.35
N ASN A 301 1.12 5.95 5.88
CA ASN A 301 2.17 6.83 6.43
C ASN A 301 2.23 8.19 5.73
N SER A 302 1.74 8.30 4.49
CA SER A 302 1.60 9.64 3.87
C SER A 302 0.51 10.47 4.57
N ALA A 303 -0.48 9.80 5.19
CA ALA A 303 -1.48 10.45 6.03
C ALA A 303 -0.88 11.15 7.26
N THR A 304 0.26 10.68 7.77
CA THR A 304 0.97 11.29 8.92
C THR A 304 1.93 12.42 8.50
N LEU A 305 1.91 12.82 7.22
CA LEU A 305 2.79 13.85 6.65
C LEU A 305 4.29 13.54 6.79
N ALA A 306 4.66 12.26 6.92
CA ALA A 306 6.05 11.83 7.00
C ALA A 306 6.77 12.07 5.66
N LEU A 307 7.86 12.86 5.67
CA LEU A 307 8.61 13.16 4.45
C LEU A 307 9.19 11.91 3.79
N GLY A 308 9.58 10.92 4.59
CA GLY A 308 10.09 9.66 4.07
C GLY A 308 9.06 8.93 3.21
N SER A 309 7.81 8.91 3.65
CA SER A 309 6.71 8.23 2.96
C SER A 309 6.31 8.96 1.68
N LEU A 310 6.26 10.29 1.71
CA LEU A 310 6.01 11.11 0.52
C LEU A 310 7.12 10.94 -0.54
N LEU A 311 8.38 10.96 -0.12
CA LEU A 311 9.52 10.73 -1.01
C LEU A 311 9.49 9.32 -1.62
N THR A 312 9.23 8.30 -0.81
CA THR A 312 9.11 6.92 -1.26
C THR A 312 7.96 6.79 -2.26
N PHE A 313 6.80 7.37 -1.98
CA PHE A 313 5.64 7.32 -2.86
C PHE A 313 5.89 8.03 -4.19
N ALA A 314 6.49 9.22 -4.17
CA ALA A 314 6.90 9.94 -5.37
C ALA A 314 7.89 9.11 -6.21
N SER A 315 8.85 8.45 -5.55
CA SER A 315 9.83 7.57 -6.20
C SER A 315 9.15 6.32 -6.80
N MET A 316 8.14 5.75 -6.14
CA MET A 316 7.33 4.65 -6.70
C MET A 316 6.58 5.07 -7.96
N CYS A 317 5.97 6.25 -7.94
CA CYS A 317 5.29 6.81 -9.11
C CYS A 317 6.27 7.09 -10.26
N ALA A 318 7.44 7.65 -9.96
CA ALA A 318 8.49 7.92 -10.94
C ALA A 318 9.02 6.62 -11.59
N GLY A 319 9.29 5.58 -10.79
CA GLY A 319 9.75 4.29 -11.29
C GLY A 319 8.70 3.59 -12.16
N ALA A 320 7.43 3.67 -11.77
CA ALA A 320 6.32 3.17 -12.56
C ALA A 320 6.18 3.93 -13.89
N TRP A 321 6.25 5.26 -13.86
CA TRP A 321 6.19 6.09 -15.07
C TRP A 321 7.35 5.80 -16.03
N ALA A 322 8.58 5.72 -15.53
CA ALA A 322 9.76 5.40 -16.34
C ALA A 322 9.63 4.03 -17.02
N THR A 323 9.07 3.05 -16.31
CA THR A 323 8.85 1.70 -16.85
C THR A 323 7.75 1.69 -17.91
N LEU A 324 6.65 2.41 -17.70
CA LEU A 324 5.59 2.58 -18.69
C LEU A 324 6.11 3.26 -19.95
N TRP A 325 6.90 4.31 -19.78
CA TRP A 325 7.52 5.02 -20.90
C TRP A 325 8.44 4.09 -21.70
N PHE A 326 9.31 3.34 -21.03
CA PHE A 326 10.25 2.43 -21.69
C PHE A 326 9.56 1.27 -22.41
N LEU A 327 8.52 0.68 -21.82
CA LEU A 327 7.85 -0.51 -22.38
C LEU A 327 6.83 -0.18 -23.47
N PHE A 328 6.06 0.90 -23.31
CA PHE A 328 4.89 1.17 -24.16
C PHE A 328 5.04 2.43 -25.02
N LEU A 329 5.59 3.52 -24.48
CA LEU A 329 5.66 4.79 -25.22
C LEU A 329 6.90 4.92 -26.11
N ARG A 330 8.01 4.26 -25.77
CA ARG A 330 9.22 4.28 -26.60
C ARG A 330 9.06 3.48 -27.91
N LYS A 331 8.13 2.52 -27.94
CA LYS A 331 7.88 1.64 -29.09
C LYS A 331 6.73 2.10 -29.99
N SER A 332 5.99 3.14 -29.60
CA SER A 332 4.94 3.79 -30.40
C SER A 332 5.50 5.00 -31.13
#